data_AF-A0A534PBY3-F1
#
_entry.id   AF-A0A534PBY3-F1
#
_cell.length_a   1.000
_cell.length_b   1.000
_cell.length_c   1.000
_cell.angle_alpha   90.00
_cell.angle_beta   90.00
_cell.angle_gamma   90.00
#
_symmetry.space_group_name_H-M   'P 1'
#
loop_
_entity.id
_entity.type
_entity.pdbx_description
1 polymer ?
#
loop_
_entity_poly.entity_id
_entity_poly.type
_entity_poly.pdbx_seq_one_letter_code
_entity_poly.pdbx_strand_id
1 'polypeptide(L)'
;MDPLEKALRDARARTLLLVADLDGVQLLGPRLDIVNPPLWEMGHVAWFQEFWTLRAAGGRAPLVANSDALYDSAKVAHDTRWDLPLLDRKSALEYLATVLERSIAALRLDDGAYFHQLALFHEDMHDEAFAYTRQTLGYSDPFARPEPSCMGKLPGDVAVPGGRYRLGAERGTSFVEKWAHEALIAPFRMARAPITNSEFAAFVEAGGYRDQRLWSPEGWRWRAGCGAQKPVYWERTDGGWAHRRYDSLRPLPPDHPVIHVSWYEAEAFCAFAWRRLPTEAEWELAASTPAKRRFPWGEEEP
;
A
#
# COMPACT_ATOMS: atom_id res chain seq x y z
N MET A 1 13.85 -24.76 -6.23
CA MET A 1 13.33 -23.49 -6.75
C MET A 1 14.05 -22.40 -5.99
N ASP A 2 14.69 -21.48 -6.71
CA ASP A 2 15.38 -20.34 -6.13
C ASP A 2 14.39 -19.46 -5.32
N PRO A 3 14.71 -18.98 -4.11
CA PRO A 3 13.86 -18.06 -3.35
C PRO A 3 13.35 -16.86 -4.15
N LEU A 4 14.18 -16.26 -5.00
CA LEU A 4 13.77 -15.10 -5.80
C LEU A 4 12.85 -15.50 -6.96
N GLU A 5 13.12 -16.63 -7.62
CA GLU A 5 12.17 -17.22 -8.57
C GLU A 5 10.81 -17.49 -7.92
N LYS A 6 10.81 -18.10 -6.72
CA LYS A 6 9.58 -18.40 -5.98
C LYS A 6 8.82 -17.10 -5.67
N ALA A 7 9.50 -16.06 -5.20
CA ALA A 7 8.89 -14.77 -4.88
C ALA A 7 8.30 -14.09 -6.13
N LEU A 8 9.01 -14.08 -7.25
CA LEU A 8 8.49 -13.55 -8.53
C LEU A 8 7.24 -14.30 -9.00
N ARG A 9 7.20 -15.62 -8.83
CA ARG A 9 6.02 -16.44 -9.16
C ARG A 9 4.86 -16.15 -8.20
N ASP A 10 5.14 -15.92 -6.92
CA ASP A 10 4.13 -15.60 -5.90
C ASP A 10 3.47 -14.24 -6.17
N ALA A 11 4.28 -13.19 -6.40
CA ALA A 11 3.79 -11.86 -6.80
C ALA A 11 2.93 -11.95 -8.07
N ARG A 12 3.40 -12.66 -9.11
CA ARG A 12 2.57 -12.84 -10.31
C ARG A 12 1.26 -13.57 -10.03
N ALA A 13 1.28 -14.61 -9.22
CA ALA A 13 0.07 -15.33 -8.86
C ALA A 13 -0.93 -14.43 -8.13
N ARG A 14 -0.43 -13.52 -7.30
CA ARG A 14 -1.21 -12.49 -6.60
C ARG A 14 -1.82 -11.47 -7.57
N THR A 15 -1.05 -10.93 -8.51
CA THR A 15 -1.58 -10.07 -9.60
C THR A 15 -2.69 -10.78 -10.38
N LEU A 16 -2.47 -12.05 -10.76
CA LEU A 16 -3.45 -12.82 -11.52
C LEU A 16 -4.74 -13.05 -10.73
N LEU A 17 -4.66 -13.33 -9.43
CA LEU A 17 -5.82 -13.43 -8.54
C LEU A 17 -6.62 -12.11 -8.52
N LEU A 18 -5.92 -10.98 -8.44
CA LEU A 18 -6.50 -9.64 -8.35
C LEU A 18 -7.24 -9.18 -9.61
N VAL A 19 -7.04 -9.84 -10.75
CA VAL A 19 -7.71 -9.50 -12.02
C VAL A 19 -8.53 -10.67 -12.60
N ALA A 20 -8.59 -11.81 -11.92
CA ALA A 20 -9.15 -13.05 -12.45
C ALA A 20 -10.63 -12.93 -12.86
N ASP A 21 -11.43 -12.22 -12.08
CA ASP A 21 -12.88 -12.09 -12.23
C ASP A 21 -13.33 -10.76 -12.86
N LEU A 22 -12.39 -9.85 -13.17
CA LEU A 22 -12.73 -8.55 -13.74
C LEU A 22 -13.07 -8.63 -15.23
N ASP A 23 -14.26 -8.20 -15.63
CA ASP A 23 -14.62 -8.13 -17.05
C ASP A 23 -13.96 -6.94 -17.79
N GLY A 24 -14.21 -6.81 -19.10
CA GLY A 24 -13.62 -5.73 -19.90
C GLY A 24 -14.03 -4.32 -19.46
N VAL A 25 -15.23 -4.15 -18.89
CA VAL A 25 -15.71 -2.87 -18.37
C VAL A 25 -15.00 -2.55 -17.05
N GLN A 26 -14.86 -3.54 -16.17
CA GLN A 26 -14.16 -3.38 -14.89
C GLN A 26 -12.65 -3.20 -15.04
N LEU A 27 -12.05 -3.82 -16.06
CA LEU A 27 -10.63 -3.68 -16.37
C LEU A 27 -10.27 -2.26 -16.84
N LEU A 28 -11.22 -1.51 -17.42
CA LEU A 28 -11.03 -0.10 -17.73
C LEU A 28 -11.52 0.80 -16.58
N GLY A 29 -12.69 0.51 -16.02
CA GLY A 29 -13.28 1.27 -14.92
C GLY A 29 -13.55 2.74 -15.25
N PRO A 30 -14.10 3.50 -14.29
CA PRO A 30 -14.25 4.95 -14.43
C PRO A 30 -12.90 5.67 -14.30
N ARG A 31 -12.78 6.83 -14.96
CA ARG A 31 -11.63 7.74 -14.78
C ARG A 31 -11.74 8.44 -13.43
N LEU A 32 -10.77 8.21 -12.55
CA LEU A 32 -10.66 8.81 -11.23
C LEU A 32 -9.21 9.19 -10.95
N ASP A 33 -8.97 10.34 -10.32
CA ASP A 33 -7.62 10.88 -10.06
C ASP A 33 -6.74 10.03 -9.13
N ILE A 34 -7.33 9.04 -8.45
CA ILE A 34 -6.71 8.31 -7.34
C ILE A 34 -6.43 6.83 -7.62
N VAL A 35 -6.87 6.31 -8.77
CA VAL A 35 -6.66 4.91 -9.19
C VAL A 35 -6.29 4.87 -10.66
N ASN A 36 -5.67 3.78 -11.12
CA ASN A 36 -5.43 3.53 -12.54
C ASN A 36 -6.42 2.50 -13.08
N PRO A 37 -6.66 2.46 -14.41
CA PRO A 37 -7.41 1.37 -15.00
C PRO A 37 -6.64 0.05 -14.79
N PRO A 38 -7.25 -1.00 -14.22
CA PRO A 38 -6.56 -2.28 -14.00
C PRO A 38 -5.88 -2.86 -15.25
N LEU A 39 -6.45 -2.64 -16.44
CA LEU A 39 -5.85 -3.07 -17.71
C LEU A 39 -4.50 -2.39 -17.99
N TRP A 40 -4.38 -1.10 -17.67
CA TRP A 40 -3.12 -0.38 -17.80
C TRP A 40 -2.09 -0.89 -16.79
N GLU A 41 -2.52 -1.11 -15.55
CA GLU A 41 -1.67 -1.65 -14.49
C GLU A 41 -1.09 -3.02 -14.85
N MET A 42 -1.90 -3.92 -15.45
CA MET A 42 -1.43 -5.22 -15.93
C MET A 42 -0.29 -5.08 -16.96
N GLY A 43 -0.46 -4.18 -17.93
CA GLY A 43 0.58 -3.91 -18.93
C GLY A 43 1.80 -3.21 -18.33
N HIS A 44 1.60 -2.33 -17.34
CA HIS A 44 2.66 -1.62 -16.64
C HIS A 44 3.54 -2.54 -15.80
N VAL A 45 2.95 -3.46 -15.03
CA VAL A 45 3.70 -4.46 -14.27
C VAL A 45 4.57 -5.31 -15.19
N ALA A 46 4.01 -5.82 -16.29
CA ALA A 46 4.77 -6.56 -17.29
C ALA A 46 5.88 -5.71 -17.94
N TRP A 47 5.56 -4.47 -18.33
CA TRP A 47 6.53 -3.54 -18.91
C TRP A 47 7.67 -3.21 -17.95
N PHE A 48 7.39 -2.96 -16.67
CA PHE A 48 8.40 -2.58 -15.69
C PHE A 48 9.38 -3.73 -15.46
N GLN A 49 8.86 -4.95 -15.29
CA GLN A 49 9.69 -6.15 -15.16
C GLN A 49 10.53 -6.37 -16.42
N GLU A 50 9.94 -6.30 -17.61
CA GLU A 50 10.66 -6.40 -18.88
C GLU A 50 11.77 -5.35 -19.00
N PHE A 51 11.44 -4.09 -18.72
CA PHE A 51 12.35 -2.97 -18.86
C PHE A 51 13.61 -3.18 -18.03
N TRP A 52 13.47 -3.55 -16.75
CA TRP A 52 14.63 -3.70 -15.89
C TRP A 52 15.37 -5.02 -16.09
N THR A 53 14.66 -6.15 -16.14
CA THR A 53 15.33 -7.46 -16.12
C THR A 53 15.79 -7.94 -17.49
N LEU A 54 15.12 -7.52 -18.57
CA LEU A 54 15.40 -7.99 -19.93
C LEU A 54 16.08 -6.93 -20.79
N ARG A 55 15.66 -5.68 -20.69
CA ARG A 55 16.16 -4.59 -21.56
C ARG A 55 17.37 -3.90 -20.93
N ALA A 56 17.24 -3.35 -19.74
CA ALA A 56 18.33 -2.63 -19.06
C ALA A 56 19.47 -3.59 -18.66
N ALA A 57 19.15 -4.73 -18.04
CA ALA A 57 20.16 -5.71 -17.65
C ALA A 57 20.65 -6.59 -18.82
N GLY A 58 19.76 -6.91 -19.77
CA GLY A 58 20.00 -7.94 -20.79
C GLY A 58 20.19 -7.41 -22.22
N GLY A 59 20.02 -6.12 -22.47
CA GLY A 59 20.13 -5.51 -23.80
C GLY A 59 19.10 -6.00 -24.81
N ARG A 60 17.98 -6.60 -24.37
CA ARG A 60 16.95 -7.14 -25.26
C ARG A 60 16.07 -6.03 -25.85
N ALA A 61 15.47 -6.30 -27.01
CA ALA A 61 14.43 -5.46 -27.60
C ALA A 61 13.10 -5.63 -26.84
N PRO A 62 12.20 -4.62 -26.86
CA PRO A 62 10.87 -4.75 -26.28
C PRO A 62 10.03 -5.81 -26.99
N LEU A 63 9.24 -6.56 -26.23
CA LEU A 63 8.32 -7.59 -26.70
C LEU A 63 7.07 -6.99 -27.32
N VAL A 64 6.61 -5.87 -26.77
CA VAL A 64 5.44 -5.11 -27.25
C VAL A 64 5.94 -3.83 -27.88
N ALA A 65 5.59 -3.62 -29.15
CA ALA A 65 5.93 -2.38 -29.86
C ALA A 65 5.31 -1.17 -29.16
N ASN A 66 6.06 -0.07 -29.06
CA ASN A 66 5.64 1.17 -28.39
C ASN A 66 5.27 1.03 -26.90
N SER A 67 5.70 -0.04 -26.21
CA SER A 67 5.34 -0.29 -24.81
C SER A 67 5.73 0.87 -23.88
N ASP A 68 6.86 1.55 -24.13
CA ASP A 68 7.28 2.74 -23.35
C ASP A 68 6.26 3.89 -23.44
N ALA A 69 5.63 4.11 -24.58
CA ALA A 69 4.62 5.17 -24.75
C ALA A 69 3.27 4.80 -24.14
N LEU A 70 3.07 3.52 -23.83
CA LEU A 70 1.83 3.01 -23.21
C LEU A 70 1.97 2.91 -21.71
N TYR A 71 3.13 2.46 -21.22
CA TYR A 71 3.26 1.94 -19.86
C TYR A 71 4.39 2.59 -19.04
N ASP A 72 5.19 3.50 -19.59
CA ASP A 72 6.18 4.23 -18.77
C ASP A 72 5.47 5.27 -17.89
N SER A 73 5.28 4.93 -16.61
CA SER A 73 4.56 5.76 -15.65
C SER A 73 5.17 7.16 -15.44
N ALA A 74 6.46 7.34 -15.76
CA ALA A 74 7.12 8.64 -15.69
C ALA A 74 6.82 9.54 -16.91
N LYS A 75 6.37 8.97 -18.03
CA LYS A 75 6.05 9.70 -19.27
C LYS A 75 4.57 9.75 -19.57
N VAL A 76 3.83 8.73 -19.15
CA VAL A 76 2.39 8.60 -19.40
C VAL A 76 1.62 9.25 -18.26
N ALA A 77 1.06 10.42 -18.56
CA ALA A 77 0.21 11.17 -17.65
C ALA A 77 -1.00 10.33 -17.22
N HIS A 78 -1.33 10.39 -15.92
CA HIS A 78 -2.38 9.58 -15.30
C HIS A 78 -3.73 9.69 -16.02
N ASP A 79 -4.17 10.91 -16.31
CA ASP A 79 -5.46 11.23 -16.92
C ASP A 79 -5.64 10.71 -18.35
N THR A 80 -4.56 10.37 -19.04
CA THR A 80 -4.58 9.82 -20.42
C THR A 80 -4.75 8.30 -20.48
N ARG A 81 -4.53 7.58 -19.36
CA ARG A 81 -4.37 6.12 -19.35
C ARG A 81 -5.59 5.34 -19.84
N TRP A 82 -6.78 5.93 -19.80
CA TRP A 82 -8.03 5.35 -20.30
C TRP A 82 -8.20 5.42 -21.82
N ASP A 83 -7.50 6.34 -22.48
CA ASP A 83 -7.67 6.62 -23.91
C ASP A 83 -6.55 6.02 -24.77
N LEU A 84 -5.57 5.37 -24.12
CA LEU A 84 -4.45 4.72 -24.80
C LEU A 84 -4.90 3.45 -25.54
N PRO A 85 -4.24 3.08 -26.64
CA PRO A 85 -4.48 1.81 -27.32
C PRO A 85 -3.83 0.65 -26.54
N LEU A 86 -4.39 0.35 -25.37
CA LEU A 86 -3.91 -0.71 -24.48
C LEU A 86 -4.06 -2.08 -25.13
N LEU A 87 -3.20 -3.02 -24.70
CA LEU A 87 -3.41 -4.44 -24.97
C LEU A 87 -4.79 -4.87 -24.45
N ASP A 88 -5.45 -5.76 -25.20
CA ASP A 88 -6.65 -6.42 -24.68
C ASP A 88 -6.30 -7.36 -23.51
N ARG A 89 -7.33 -7.82 -22.78
CA ARG A 89 -7.14 -8.67 -21.60
C ARG A 89 -6.27 -9.90 -21.91
N LYS A 90 -6.52 -10.56 -23.05
CA LYS A 90 -5.80 -11.77 -23.43
C LYS A 90 -4.32 -11.47 -23.67
N SER A 91 -4.03 -10.44 -24.46
CA SER A 91 -2.68 -10.03 -24.81
C SER A 91 -1.91 -9.51 -23.60
N ALA A 92 -2.57 -8.82 -22.66
CA ALA A 92 -1.97 -8.37 -21.40
C ALA A 92 -1.59 -9.56 -20.50
N LEU A 93 -2.45 -10.58 -20.39
CA LEU A 93 -2.14 -11.81 -19.65
C LEU A 93 -0.99 -12.59 -20.29
N GLU A 94 -0.98 -12.70 -21.62
CA GLU A 94 0.12 -13.32 -22.37
C GLU A 94 1.43 -12.55 -22.20
N TYR A 95 1.36 -11.21 -22.16
CA TYR A 95 2.52 -10.37 -21.94
C TYR A 95 3.10 -10.55 -20.54
N LEU A 96 2.27 -10.51 -19.49
CA LEU A 96 2.65 -10.85 -18.12
C LEU A 96 3.36 -12.21 -18.10
N ALA A 97 2.68 -13.28 -18.54
CA ALA A 97 3.22 -14.64 -18.49
C ALA A 97 4.57 -14.76 -19.23
N THR A 98 4.67 -14.18 -20.42
CA THR A 98 5.91 -14.21 -21.22
C THR A 98 7.06 -13.49 -20.55
N VAL A 99 6.80 -12.30 -19.97
CA VAL A 99 7.84 -11.53 -19.28
C VAL A 99 8.34 -12.27 -18.05
N LEU A 100 7.46 -12.88 -17.25
CA LEU A 100 7.87 -13.64 -16.07
C LEU A 100 8.81 -14.79 -16.45
N GLU A 101 8.41 -15.64 -17.40
CA GLU A 101 9.24 -16.79 -17.77
C GLU A 101 10.59 -16.35 -18.38
N ARG A 102 10.59 -15.29 -19.21
CA ARG A 102 11.84 -14.75 -19.74
C ARG A 102 12.73 -14.12 -18.67
N SER A 103 12.12 -13.46 -17.69
CA SER A 103 12.80 -12.82 -16.56
C SER A 103 13.45 -13.88 -15.65
N ILE A 104 12.72 -14.96 -15.33
CA ILE A 104 13.24 -16.11 -14.58
C ILE A 104 14.36 -16.81 -15.36
N ALA A 105 14.19 -17.03 -16.67
CA ALA A 105 15.24 -17.64 -17.49
C ALA A 105 16.50 -16.76 -17.61
N ALA A 106 16.37 -15.44 -17.40
CA ALA A 106 17.47 -14.47 -17.39
C ALA A 106 18.02 -14.20 -15.98
N LEU A 107 17.50 -14.87 -14.94
CA LEU A 107 17.88 -14.62 -13.56
C LEU A 107 19.35 -14.99 -13.32
N ARG A 108 20.08 -14.06 -12.69
CA ARG A 108 21.47 -14.23 -12.28
C ARG A 108 21.54 -14.00 -10.77
N LEU A 109 22.25 -14.87 -10.06
CA LEU A 109 22.31 -14.89 -8.59
C LEU A 109 23.45 -14.04 -8.00
N ASP A 110 24.17 -13.33 -8.86
CA ASP A 110 25.24 -12.39 -8.50
C ASP A 110 24.69 -10.96 -8.43
N ASP A 111 25.55 -9.94 -8.58
CA ASP A 111 25.18 -8.53 -8.62
C ASP A 111 24.09 -8.18 -9.67
N GLY A 112 23.75 -9.12 -10.58
CA GLY A 112 22.62 -9.02 -11.50
C GLY A 112 21.22 -9.19 -10.89
N ALA A 113 21.08 -9.66 -9.65
CA ALA A 113 19.77 -9.90 -9.01
C ALA A 113 19.00 -8.61 -8.64
N TYR A 114 19.70 -7.47 -8.61
CA TYR A 114 19.13 -6.18 -8.19
C TYR A 114 17.87 -5.81 -8.98
N PHE A 115 17.90 -5.95 -10.31
CA PHE A 115 16.76 -5.57 -11.16
C PHE A 115 15.58 -6.53 -11.02
N HIS A 116 15.83 -7.79 -10.70
CA HIS A 116 14.77 -8.76 -10.41
C HIS A 116 14.10 -8.50 -9.06
N GLN A 117 14.88 -8.12 -8.03
CA GLN A 117 14.32 -7.68 -6.75
C GLN A 117 13.54 -6.36 -6.88
N LEU A 118 14.06 -5.41 -7.67
CA LEU A 118 13.36 -4.18 -7.99
C LEU A 118 12.00 -4.47 -8.63
N ALA A 119 11.98 -5.35 -9.64
CA ALA A 119 10.75 -5.73 -10.33
C ALA A 119 9.77 -6.46 -9.41
N LEU A 120 10.26 -7.34 -8.52
CA LEU A 120 9.46 -8.00 -7.50
C LEU A 120 8.75 -6.99 -6.59
N PHE A 121 9.50 -6.10 -5.94
CA PHE A 121 8.91 -5.12 -5.01
C PHE A 121 7.98 -4.14 -5.72
N HIS A 122 8.27 -3.80 -6.97
CA HIS A 122 7.38 -3.00 -7.79
C HIS A 122 6.07 -3.74 -8.08
N GLU A 123 6.11 -5.01 -8.45
CA GLU A 123 4.90 -5.80 -8.67
C GLU A 123 4.07 -5.96 -7.38
N ASP A 124 4.70 -6.25 -6.23
CA ASP A 124 4.02 -6.31 -4.93
C ASP A 124 3.35 -4.97 -4.55
N MET A 125 4.01 -3.84 -4.83
CA MET A 125 3.43 -2.51 -4.66
C MET A 125 2.19 -2.31 -5.56
N HIS A 126 2.25 -2.78 -6.80
CA HIS A 126 1.10 -2.73 -7.71
C HIS A 126 -0.02 -3.70 -7.35
N ASP A 127 0.27 -4.82 -6.68
CA ASP A 127 -0.75 -5.69 -6.10
C ASP A 127 -1.56 -4.99 -5.00
N GLU A 128 -0.91 -4.15 -4.19
CA GLU A 128 -1.63 -3.24 -3.29
C GLU A 128 -2.47 -2.23 -4.09
N ALA A 129 -1.96 -1.72 -5.21
CA ALA A 129 -2.69 -0.82 -6.10
C ALA A 129 -3.96 -1.44 -6.71
N PHE A 130 -3.89 -2.68 -7.18
CA PHE A 130 -5.06 -3.42 -7.61
C PHE A 130 -6.07 -3.61 -6.46
N ALA A 131 -5.60 -3.95 -5.25
CA ALA A 131 -6.46 -4.16 -4.10
C ALA A 131 -7.20 -2.88 -3.68
N TYR A 132 -6.50 -1.75 -3.53
CA TYR A 132 -7.17 -0.48 -3.19
C TYR A 132 -8.03 0.05 -4.35
N THR A 133 -7.70 -0.26 -5.60
CA THR A 133 -8.53 0.09 -6.76
C THR A 133 -9.87 -0.65 -6.70
N ARG A 134 -9.86 -1.96 -6.43
CA ARG A 134 -11.10 -2.74 -6.24
C ARG A 134 -11.92 -2.24 -5.06
N GLN A 135 -11.28 -1.91 -3.94
CA GLN A 135 -11.95 -1.28 -2.78
C GLN A 135 -12.60 0.06 -3.17
N THR A 136 -11.88 0.90 -3.92
CA THR A 136 -12.36 2.22 -4.36
C THR A 136 -13.57 2.09 -5.27
N LEU A 137 -13.48 1.21 -6.28
CA LEU A 137 -14.51 1.00 -7.30
C LEU A 137 -15.68 0.12 -6.81
N GLY A 138 -15.57 -0.49 -5.62
CA GLY A 138 -16.60 -1.36 -5.08
C GLY A 138 -16.76 -2.65 -5.88
N TYR A 139 -15.66 -3.20 -6.40
CA TYR A 139 -15.65 -4.51 -7.06
C TYR A 139 -15.56 -5.62 -6.04
N SER A 140 -15.90 -6.85 -6.43
CA SER A 140 -15.86 -8.06 -5.61
C SER A 140 -14.53 -8.24 -4.85
N ASP A 141 -14.61 -8.82 -3.65
CA ASP A 141 -13.44 -9.18 -2.84
C ASP A 141 -12.66 -10.34 -3.49
N PRO A 142 -11.43 -10.12 -3.97
CA PRO A 142 -10.64 -11.14 -4.65
C PRO A 142 -10.08 -12.21 -3.69
N PHE A 143 -10.12 -11.98 -2.37
CA PHE A 143 -9.51 -12.88 -1.39
C PHE A 143 -10.50 -13.83 -0.76
N ALA A 144 -11.79 -13.46 -0.71
CA ALA A 144 -12.87 -14.23 -0.07
C ALA A 144 -12.52 -14.71 1.36
N ARG A 145 -11.68 -13.99 2.10
CA ARG A 145 -11.22 -14.39 3.44
C ARG A 145 -12.20 -13.93 4.52
N PRO A 146 -12.52 -14.79 5.50
CA PRO A 146 -13.26 -14.36 6.68
C PRO A 146 -12.41 -13.36 7.48
N GLU A 147 -13.07 -12.36 8.07
CA GLU A 147 -12.39 -11.43 8.96
C GLU A 147 -12.07 -12.11 10.29
N PRO A 148 -10.83 -11.99 10.81
CA PRO A 148 -10.49 -12.57 12.10
C PRO A 148 -11.24 -11.85 13.22
N SER A 149 -11.63 -12.58 14.27
CA SER A 149 -12.48 -12.06 15.35
C SER A 149 -11.80 -11.04 16.27
N CYS A 150 -10.47 -11.09 16.42
CA CYS A 150 -9.70 -10.12 17.20
C CYS A 150 -8.34 -9.90 16.54
N MET A 151 -8.12 -8.70 16.03
CA MET A 151 -6.87 -8.26 15.43
C MET A 151 -6.59 -6.86 15.92
N GLY A 152 -5.58 -6.64 16.76
CA GLY A 152 -5.02 -5.29 16.92
C GLY A 152 -5.34 -4.52 18.20
N LYS A 153 -6.20 -4.99 19.11
CA LYS A 153 -6.32 -4.30 20.41
C LYS A 153 -5.22 -4.73 21.39
N LEU A 154 -4.31 -3.81 21.67
CA LEU A 154 -3.31 -3.95 22.73
C LEU A 154 -3.22 -2.64 23.53
N PRO A 155 -3.92 -2.53 24.67
CA PRO A 155 -4.06 -1.25 25.36
C PRO A 155 -2.75 -0.78 26.00
N GLY A 156 -2.68 0.52 26.21
CA GLY A 156 -1.59 1.21 26.89
C GLY A 156 -0.48 1.67 25.94
N ASP A 157 0.48 2.38 26.52
CA ASP A 157 1.64 2.89 25.80
C ASP A 157 2.92 2.23 26.30
N VAL A 158 3.90 2.10 25.40
CA VAL A 158 5.27 1.77 25.71
C VAL A 158 6.12 3.04 25.79
N ALA A 159 7.01 3.10 26.79
CA ALA A 159 8.00 4.17 26.88
C ALA A 159 9.19 3.84 25.98
N VAL A 160 9.59 4.80 25.14
CA VAL A 160 10.78 4.70 24.30
C VAL A 160 11.80 5.71 24.83
N PRO A 161 13.00 5.29 25.26
CA PRO A 161 13.93 6.15 25.97
C PRO A 161 14.52 7.28 25.10
N GLY A 162 14.38 7.21 23.78
CA GLY A 162 15.05 8.13 22.86
C GLY A 162 16.56 7.93 22.86
N GLY A 163 17.30 8.91 22.34
CA GLY A 163 18.75 8.92 22.25
C GLY A 163 19.24 9.15 20.83
N ARG A 164 20.53 8.85 20.62
CA ARG A 164 21.14 8.84 19.29
C ARG A 164 20.73 7.56 18.58
N TYR A 165 20.06 7.70 17.44
CA TYR A 165 19.56 6.59 16.63
C TYR A 165 20.12 6.66 15.21
N ARG A 166 20.33 5.50 14.59
CA ARG A 166 20.80 5.38 13.21
C ARG A 166 19.58 5.14 12.31
N LEU A 167 19.00 6.22 11.78
CA LEU A 167 17.80 6.19 10.94
C LEU A 167 18.12 5.73 9.52
N GLY A 168 17.29 4.85 8.93
CA GLY A 168 17.49 4.32 7.57
C GLY A 168 18.53 3.21 7.45
N ALA A 169 18.69 2.64 6.27
CA ALA A 169 19.46 1.44 6.00
C ALA A 169 20.92 1.70 5.60
N GLU A 170 21.78 0.73 5.93
CA GLU A 170 23.19 0.71 5.53
C GLU A 170 23.36 0.29 4.06
N ARG A 171 24.57 0.46 3.54
CA ARG A 171 24.93 -0.01 2.20
C ARG A 171 24.81 -1.54 2.14
N GLY A 172 23.98 -2.02 1.22
CA GLY A 172 23.80 -3.45 0.95
C GLY A 172 22.70 -4.14 1.76
N THR A 173 21.96 -3.43 2.63
CA THR A 173 20.92 -4.07 3.48
C THR A 173 19.48 -3.78 3.07
N SER A 174 19.20 -2.70 2.34
CA SER A 174 17.86 -2.36 1.85
C SER A 174 17.88 -1.64 0.51
N PHE A 175 16.76 -1.73 -0.21
CA PHE A 175 16.56 -1.21 -1.55
C PHE A 175 16.28 0.30 -1.56
N VAL A 176 15.51 0.82 -0.58
CA VAL A 176 14.87 2.16 -0.64
C VAL A 176 15.27 3.16 0.46
N GLU A 177 15.62 2.71 1.66
CA GLU A 177 15.82 3.60 2.82
C GLU A 177 17.27 4.11 2.95
N LYS A 178 17.78 4.82 1.95
CA LYS A 178 19.21 5.20 1.86
C LYS A 178 19.44 6.67 2.26
N TRP A 179 20.51 7.05 2.94
CA TRP A 179 21.49 6.23 3.66
C TRP A 179 21.35 6.48 5.16
N ALA A 180 21.73 5.45 5.93
CA ALA A 180 21.79 5.51 7.37
C ALA A 180 22.47 6.80 7.86
N HIS A 181 21.79 7.57 8.71
CA HIS A 181 22.30 8.81 9.31
C HIS A 181 21.91 8.93 10.78
N GLU A 182 22.64 9.76 11.54
CA GLU A 182 22.33 9.97 12.96
C GLU A 182 21.11 10.89 13.11
N ALA A 183 20.17 10.48 13.94
CA ALA A 183 19.05 11.30 14.40
C ALA A 183 19.05 11.34 15.94
N LEU A 184 18.82 12.53 16.51
CA LEU A 184 18.65 12.71 17.94
C LEU A 184 17.15 12.73 18.27
N ILE A 185 16.68 11.70 18.97
CA ILE A 185 15.25 11.52 19.28
C ILE A 185 15.04 11.71 20.78
N ALA A 186 14.12 12.59 21.18
CA ALA A 186 13.77 12.77 22.59
C ALA A 186 13.01 11.54 23.14
N PRO A 187 13.00 11.30 24.46
CA PRO A 187 12.14 10.26 25.04
C PRO A 187 10.66 10.52 24.74
N PHE A 188 9.91 9.47 24.42
CA PHE A 188 8.48 9.58 24.12
C PHE A 188 7.72 8.31 24.55
N ARG A 189 6.40 8.32 24.36
CA ARG A 189 5.52 7.16 24.54
C ARG A 189 4.77 6.89 23.25
N MET A 190 4.59 5.62 22.91
CA MET A 190 3.83 5.19 21.74
C MET A 190 2.78 4.16 22.14
N ALA A 191 1.59 4.24 21.56
CA ALA A 191 0.55 3.23 21.75
C ALA A 191 1.09 1.85 21.35
N ARG A 192 0.76 0.81 22.12
CA ARG A 192 1.26 -0.57 21.86
C ARG A 192 0.63 -1.21 20.62
N ALA A 193 -0.45 -0.64 20.11
CA ALA A 193 -1.09 -1.03 18.87
C ALA A 193 -1.78 0.16 18.20
N PRO A 194 -2.15 0.03 16.91
CA PRO A 194 -2.95 1.04 16.22
C PRO A 194 -4.28 1.33 16.92
N ILE A 195 -4.80 2.54 16.71
CA ILE A 195 -6.13 2.94 17.17
C ILE A 195 -7.18 2.03 16.54
N THR A 196 -8.10 1.55 17.37
CA THR A 196 -9.16 0.64 16.94
C THR A 196 -10.36 1.38 16.36
N ASN A 197 -11.20 0.66 15.63
CA ASN A 197 -12.49 1.14 15.13
C ASN A 197 -13.39 1.66 16.26
N SER A 198 -13.44 0.99 17.41
CA SER A 198 -14.25 1.44 18.55
C SER A 198 -13.74 2.75 19.17
N GLU A 199 -12.42 2.93 19.25
CA GLU A 199 -11.81 4.17 19.72
C GLU A 199 -12.08 5.32 18.74
N PHE A 200 -11.93 5.08 17.44
CA PHE A 200 -12.22 6.10 16.43
C PHE A 200 -13.73 6.41 16.33
N ALA A 201 -14.60 5.42 16.53
CA ALA A 201 -16.04 5.65 16.62
C ALA A 201 -16.37 6.59 17.79
N ALA A 202 -15.72 6.46 18.95
CA ALA A 202 -15.92 7.38 20.06
C ALA A 202 -15.56 8.84 19.69
N PHE A 203 -14.51 9.04 18.89
CA PHE A 203 -14.15 10.36 18.34
C PHE A 203 -15.25 10.89 17.40
N VAL A 204 -15.78 10.07 16.50
CA VAL A 204 -16.88 10.46 15.59
C VAL A 204 -18.13 10.86 16.40
N GLU A 205 -18.54 10.03 17.36
CA GLU A 205 -19.75 10.25 18.18
C GLU A 205 -19.63 11.48 19.08
N ALA A 206 -18.43 11.76 19.62
CA ALA A 206 -18.16 12.97 20.38
C ALA A 206 -18.22 14.25 19.52
N GLY A 207 -18.47 14.13 18.22
CA GLY A 207 -18.52 15.26 17.30
C GLY A 207 -17.16 15.70 16.82
N GLY A 208 -16.17 14.80 16.80
CA GLY A 208 -14.79 15.10 16.38
C GLY A 208 -14.68 15.74 15.00
N TYR A 209 -15.50 15.31 14.05
CA TYR A 209 -15.57 15.94 12.73
C TYR A 209 -16.19 17.33 12.77
N ARG A 210 -17.02 17.68 13.77
CA ARG A 210 -17.70 18.99 13.88
C ARG A 210 -16.92 20.00 14.72
N ASP A 211 -15.93 19.57 15.48
CA ASP A 211 -15.14 20.44 16.35
C ASP A 211 -13.86 20.94 15.67
N GLN A 212 -13.91 22.15 15.12
CA GLN A 212 -12.77 22.78 14.43
C GLN A 212 -11.48 22.86 15.27
N ARG A 213 -11.58 22.88 16.61
CA ARG A 213 -10.40 23.00 17.49
C ARG A 213 -9.50 21.78 17.44
N LEU A 214 -10.03 20.65 16.97
CA LEU A 214 -9.28 19.40 16.82
C LEU A 214 -8.47 19.33 15.53
N TRP A 215 -8.71 20.25 14.58
CA TRP A 215 -8.15 20.17 13.23
C TRP A 215 -7.11 21.26 12.99
N SER A 216 -6.08 20.93 12.23
CA SER A 216 -5.25 21.94 11.57
C SER A 216 -6.08 22.77 10.57
N PRO A 217 -5.67 24.01 10.23
CA PRO A 217 -6.38 24.82 9.23
C PRO A 217 -6.52 24.12 7.87
N GLU A 218 -5.51 23.37 7.46
CA GLU A 218 -5.53 22.57 6.23
C GLU A 218 -6.48 21.38 6.34
N GLY A 219 -6.43 20.63 7.44
CA GLY A 219 -7.35 19.52 7.69
C GLY A 219 -8.81 19.97 7.75
N TRP A 220 -9.10 21.11 8.36
CA TRP A 220 -10.45 21.67 8.40
C TRP A 220 -10.96 22.05 7.00
N ARG A 221 -10.11 22.67 6.18
CA ARG A 221 -10.44 23.00 4.77
C ARG A 221 -10.68 21.74 3.95
N TRP A 222 -9.82 20.72 4.09
CA TRP A 222 -10.01 19.43 3.43
C TRP A 222 -11.34 18.80 3.83
N ARG A 223 -11.60 18.66 5.13
CA ARG A 223 -12.82 18.08 5.70
C ARG A 223 -14.05 18.80 5.16
N ALA A 224 -14.03 20.14 5.13
CA ALA A 224 -15.13 20.95 4.60
C ALA A 224 -15.31 20.77 3.08
N GLY A 225 -14.20 20.71 2.32
CA GLY A 225 -14.21 20.58 0.87
C GLY A 225 -14.78 19.24 0.38
N CYS A 226 -14.48 18.13 1.07
CA CYS A 226 -15.04 16.81 0.74
C CYS A 226 -16.28 16.44 1.56
N GLY A 227 -16.71 17.29 2.50
CA GLY A 227 -17.86 17.03 3.37
C GLY A 227 -17.66 15.83 4.33
N ALA A 228 -16.41 15.52 4.70
CA ALA A 228 -16.10 14.37 5.54
C ALA A 228 -16.75 14.49 6.94
N GLN A 229 -17.34 13.38 7.39
CA GLN A 229 -18.05 13.25 8.68
C GLN A 229 -17.68 11.97 9.46
N LYS A 230 -16.97 11.07 8.79
CA LYS A 230 -16.58 9.72 9.22
C LYS A 230 -15.56 9.19 8.20
N PRO A 231 -14.82 8.11 8.50
CA PRO A 231 -13.95 7.46 7.53
C PRO A 231 -14.73 7.09 6.25
N VAL A 232 -14.05 7.15 5.10
CA VAL A 232 -14.70 7.20 3.77
C VAL A 232 -15.67 6.05 3.47
N TYR A 233 -15.42 4.86 4.02
CA TYR A 233 -16.26 3.68 3.78
C TYR A 233 -17.16 3.31 4.96
N TRP A 234 -17.19 4.10 6.03
CA TRP A 234 -18.08 3.82 7.15
C TRP A 234 -19.52 4.22 6.82
N GLU A 235 -20.48 3.49 7.34
CA GLU A 235 -21.91 3.79 7.22
C GLU A 235 -22.62 3.56 8.54
N ARG A 236 -23.68 4.34 8.79
CA ARG A 236 -24.56 4.16 9.95
C ARG A 236 -25.75 3.31 9.52
N THR A 237 -25.95 2.20 10.21
CA THR A 237 -27.07 1.27 10.00
C THR A 237 -27.91 1.14 11.28
N ASP A 238 -29.05 0.45 11.20
CA ASP A 238 -29.87 0.12 12.38
C ASP A 238 -29.09 -0.72 13.41
N GLY A 239 -28.12 -1.52 12.95
CA GLY A 239 -27.23 -2.33 13.78
C GLY A 239 -25.97 -1.61 14.31
N GLY A 240 -25.85 -0.30 14.07
CA GLY A 240 -24.69 0.51 14.46
C GLY A 240 -23.75 0.82 13.29
N TRP A 241 -22.46 0.96 13.58
CA TRP A 241 -21.45 1.24 12.54
C TRP A 241 -21.19 0.01 11.66
N ALA A 242 -21.17 0.24 10.36
CA ALA A 242 -20.77 -0.70 9.33
C ALA A 242 -19.65 -0.08 8.49
N HIS A 243 -18.95 -0.91 7.71
CA HIS A 243 -18.02 -0.44 6.68
C HIS A 243 -18.24 -1.16 5.36
N ARG A 244 -18.04 -0.45 4.25
CA ARG A 244 -17.98 -1.05 2.93
C ARG A 244 -16.60 -1.65 2.72
N ARG A 245 -16.55 -2.97 2.61
CA ARG A 245 -15.37 -3.73 2.21
C ARG A 245 -15.65 -4.29 0.82
N TYR A 246 -14.91 -3.81 -0.18
CA TYR A 246 -15.14 -4.13 -1.58
C TYR A 246 -16.57 -3.76 -2.01
N ASP A 247 -17.32 -4.71 -2.56
CA ASP A 247 -18.71 -4.58 -2.98
C ASP A 247 -19.74 -4.81 -1.84
N SER A 248 -19.29 -5.08 -0.62
CA SER A 248 -20.12 -5.58 0.45
C SER A 248 -20.09 -4.68 1.69
N LEU A 249 -21.26 -4.39 2.27
CA LEU A 249 -21.37 -3.71 3.57
C LEU A 249 -21.31 -4.75 4.70
N ARG A 250 -20.45 -4.53 5.70
CA ARG A 250 -20.24 -5.44 6.83
C ARG A 250 -20.31 -4.70 8.16
N PRO A 251 -20.72 -5.36 9.27
CA PRO A 251 -20.59 -4.77 10.60
C PRO A 251 -19.14 -4.37 10.88
N LEU A 252 -18.93 -3.19 11.47
CA LEU A 252 -17.58 -2.69 11.74
C LEU A 252 -16.95 -3.49 12.90
N PRO A 253 -15.82 -4.19 12.71
CA PRO A 253 -15.19 -4.96 13.77
C PRO A 253 -14.53 -4.02 14.81
N PRO A 254 -14.99 -3.99 16.08
CA PRO A 254 -14.64 -2.93 17.02
C PRO A 254 -13.17 -2.89 17.44
N ASP A 255 -12.51 -4.05 17.50
CA ASP A 255 -11.13 -4.19 17.97
C ASP A 255 -10.09 -4.14 16.84
N HIS A 256 -10.52 -4.06 15.57
CA HIS A 256 -9.62 -3.92 14.42
C HIS A 256 -9.05 -2.50 14.34
N PRO A 257 -7.82 -2.30 13.81
CA PRO A 257 -7.31 -0.99 13.49
C PRO A 257 -8.27 -0.21 12.60
N VAL A 258 -8.46 1.08 12.88
CA VAL A 258 -9.12 1.97 11.95
C VAL A 258 -8.26 2.11 10.69
N ILE A 259 -8.89 1.96 9.53
CA ILE A 259 -8.25 2.08 8.21
C ILE A 259 -9.05 3.04 7.33
N HIS A 260 -8.45 3.48 6.22
CA HIS A 260 -9.04 4.45 5.28
C HIS A 260 -9.38 5.80 5.93
N VAL A 261 -8.50 6.24 6.82
CA VAL A 261 -8.48 7.62 7.35
C VAL A 261 -7.34 8.38 6.69
N SER A 262 -7.58 9.64 6.38
CA SER A 262 -6.56 10.57 5.92
C SER A 262 -5.59 10.94 7.05
N TRP A 263 -4.45 11.53 6.66
CA TRP A 263 -3.51 12.12 7.62
C TRP A 263 -4.19 13.17 8.53
N TYR A 264 -5.09 13.99 7.96
CA TYR A 264 -5.84 15.01 8.73
C TYR A 264 -6.79 14.41 9.76
N GLU A 265 -7.47 13.31 9.43
CA GLU A 265 -8.33 12.60 10.37
C GLU A 265 -7.51 11.96 11.50
N ALA A 266 -6.35 11.39 11.18
CA ALA A 266 -5.45 10.81 12.18
C ALA A 266 -4.89 11.88 13.13
N GLU A 267 -4.48 13.04 12.60
CA GLU A 267 -4.06 14.20 13.39
C GLU A 267 -5.19 14.70 14.32
N ALA A 268 -6.41 14.84 13.79
CA ALA A 268 -7.56 15.31 14.57
C ALA A 268 -7.97 14.33 15.67
N PHE A 269 -7.90 13.03 15.40
CA PHE A 269 -8.08 12.01 16.42
C PHE A 269 -7.01 12.12 17.52
N CYS A 270 -5.74 12.32 17.16
CA CYS A 270 -4.69 12.54 18.14
C CYS A 270 -4.98 13.76 19.02
N ALA A 271 -5.39 14.89 18.44
CA ALA A 271 -5.78 16.08 19.21
C ALA A 271 -6.92 15.78 20.20
N PHE A 272 -7.96 15.06 19.76
CA PHE A 272 -9.07 14.61 20.61
C PHE A 272 -8.59 13.75 21.79
N ALA A 273 -7.65 12.85 21.52
CA ALA A 273 -7.08 11.95 22.52
C ALA A 273 -5.96 12.57 23.35
N TRP A 274 -5.69 13.87 23.23
CA TRP A 274 -4.57 14.57 23.87
C TRP A 274 -3.20 13.93 23.56
N ARG A 275 -3.02 13.54 22.30
CA ARG A 275 -1.86 12.85 21.73
C ARG A 275 -1.39 13.59 20.47
N ARG A 276 -0.37 13.03 19.81
CA ARG A 276 0.13 13.46 18.49
C ARG A 276 0.51 12.25 17.65
N LEU A 277 0.64 12.46 16.35
CA LEU A 277 1.28 11.49 15.46
C LEU A 277 2.78 11.38 15.81
N PRO A 278 3.38 10.18 15.69
CA PRO A 278 4.83 10.04 15.74
C PRO A 278 5.47 10.63 14.48
N THR A 279 6.69 11.12 14.61
CA THR A 279 7.56 11.32 13.43
C THR A 279 7.98 9.97 12.85
N GLU A 280 8.41 9.93 11.58
CA GLU A 280 8.94 8.69 10.98
C GLU A 280 10.14 8.15 11.78
N ALA A 281 10.99 9.03 12.31
CA ALA A 281 12.15 8.64 13.10
C ALA A 281 11.76 8.02 14.46
N GLU A 282 10.75 8.57 15.13
CA GLU A 282 10.18 7.97 16.34
C GLU A 282 9.56 6.60 16.05
N TRP A 283 8.88 6.48 14.91
CA TRP A 283 8.26 5.22 14.49
C TRP A 283 9.32 4.14 14.20
N GLU A 284 10.37 4.46 13.42
CA GLU A 284 11.45 3.53 13.12
C GLU A 284 12.24 3.13 14.39
N LEU A 285 12.49 4.09 15.30
CA LEU A 285 13.12 3.78 16.59
C LEU A 285 12.23 2.85 17.43
N ALA A 286 10.92 3.11 17.51
CA ALA A 286 10.00 2.26 18.26
C ALA A 286 9.91 0.84 17.67
N ALA A 287 10.02 0.70 16.35
CA ALA A 287 10.00 -0.59 15.66
C ALA A 287 11.30 -1.40 15.83
N SER A 288 12.41 -0.76 16.20
CA SER A 288 13.74 -1.40 16.19
C SER A 288 14.50 -1.35 17.53
N THR A 289 13.96 -0.70 18.56
CA THR A 289 14.54 -0.61 19.92
C THR A 289 14.57 -1.97 20.66
N PRO A 290 15.53 -2.25 21.58
CA PRO A 290 16.57 -1.39 22.19
C PRO A 290 17.86 -1.21 21.37
N ALA A 291 18.08 -2.01 20.33
CA ALA A 291 19.20 -1.87 19.41
C ALA A 291 18.69 -2.25 18.02
N LYS A 292 19.08 -1.50 16.98
CA LYS A 292 18.50 -1.63 15.63
C LYS A 292 18.53 -3.08 15.14
N ARG A 293 17.34 -3.65 14.93
CA ARG A 293 17.11 -4.99 14.38
C ARG A 293 16.62 -4.89 12.95
N ARG A 294 16.77 -5.98 12.20
CA ARG A 294 16.18 -6.09 10.87
C ARG A 294 14.64 -6.04 10.90
N PHE A 295 14.03 -6.73 11.85
CA PHE A 295 12.59 -6.73 12.10
C PHE A 295 12.29 -6.45 13.58
N PRO A 296 11.08 -6.01 13.94
CA PRO A 296 10.71 -5.79 15.34
C PRO A 296 10.89 -7.02 16.24
N TRP A 297 10.69 -8.23 15.68
CA TRP A 297 10.87 -9.51 16.38
C TRP A 297 12.30 -10.07 16.33
N GLY A 298 13.21 -9.51 15.52
CA GLY A 298 14.59 -10.01 15.40
C GLY A 298 15.08 -10.06 13.95
N GLU A 299 15.77 -11.14 13.61
CA GLU A 299 16.41 -11.35 12.30
C GLU A 299 15.68 -12.38 11.42
N GLU A 300 14.68 -13.05 11.98
CA GLU A 300 13.92 -14.11 11.28
C GLU A 300 13.00 -13.52 10.22
N GLU A 301 13.01 -14.09 9.01
CA GLU A 301 12.09 -13.72 7.93
C GLU A 301 10.64 -14.07 8.29
N PRO A 302 9.66 -13.26 7.87
CA PRO A 302 8.23 -13.50 8.09
C PRO A 302 7.67 -14.69 7.28
#